data_AF-A0A3Q3J503-F1
#
_entry.id   AF-A0A3Q3J503-F1
#
_cell.length_a   1.000
_cell.length_b   1.000
_cell.length_c   1.000
_cell.angle_alpha   90.00
_cell.angle_beta   90.00
_cell.angle_gamma   90.00
#
_symmetry.space_group_name_H-M   'P 1'
#
loop_
_entity.id
_entity.type
_entity.pdbx_description
1 polymer ?
#
loop_
_entity_poly.entity_id
_entity_poly.type
_entity_poly.pdbx_seq_one_letter_code
_entity_poly.pdbx_strand_id
1 'polypeptide(L)'
;MYATDSRPYIHPNFNLLLLIILQLGLPTVEGVWSLPQALTSSPERYPLNPRVFYFGYRRQSAMQQGCCVLDALFKSYFAEIFPDHTIPSANGVVQFSKDTPFMSEVSVDHNDCESYPKEDSSEKCKYQHIYLSQNSPGFQYKGILLDTSRHYLPVWANLIALDAMANSMFSVFHWHIVDDPSFPYQSHTFPDLSTKVQGAFHVMTHIYTQSNVRRVISYARLWGIWVIPEFDSPDHTKSWGKGQSDLLTPCYRWASSGGVQVSWGLVHE
;
A
#
# COMPACT_ATOMS: atom_id res chain seq x y z
N MET A 1 6.33 1.53 44.14
CA MET A 1 6.13 2.00 45.53
C MET A 1 5.05 3.07 45.50
N TYR A 2 4.05 2.93 46.36
CA TYR A 2 2.81 3.72 46.42
C TYR A 2 3.02 5.23 46.67
N ALA A 3 2.03 6.02 46.22
CA ALA A 3 1.31 7.11 46.92
C ALA A 3 1.17 8.38 46.05
N THR A 4 0.14 9.21 46.09
CA THR A 4 -1.25 9.23 46.61
C THR A 4 -1.89 10.50 46.01
N ASP A 5 -3.21 10.45 45.87
CA ASP A 5 -4.14 11.52 45.51
C ASP A 5 -3.86 12.89 46.15
N SER A 6 -3.89 13.95 45.34
CA SER A 6 -4.19 15.31 45.79
C SER A 6 -4.97 16.04 44.68
N ARG A 7 -6.30 16.07 44.82
CA ARG A 7 -7.16 16.96 44.02
C ARG A 7 -6.98 18.41 44.48
N PRO A 8 -6.83 19.38 43.55
CA PRO A 8 -7.13 20.77 43.85
C PRO A 8 -8.54 21.16 43.37
N TYR A 9 -9.10 22.12 44.10
CA TYR A 9 -10.39 22.76 43.95
C TYR A 9 -10.65 23.35 42.54
N ILE A 10 -11.86 23.13 42.02
CA ILE A 10 -12.34 23.66 40.74
C ILE A 10 -13.04 25.01 40.99
N HIS A 11 -12.53 26.08 40.38
CA HIS A 11 -13.22 27.38 40.30
C HIS A 11 -14.44 27.29 39.36
N PRO A 12 -15.61 27.89 39.67
CA PRO A 12 -16.85 27.63 38.93
C PRO A 12 -16.94 28.23 37.51
N ASN A 13 -15.97 29.06 37.10
CA ASN A 13 -16.10 29.89 35.90
C ASN A 13 -15.27 29.43 34.68
N PHE A 14 -14.49 28.35 34.80
CA PHE A 14 -13.74 27.79 33.66
C PHE A 14 -14.54 26.74 32.86
N ASN A 15 -15.54 26.10 33.48
CA ASN A 15 -16.34 25.06 32.83
C ASN A 15 -17.30 25.60 31.77
N LEU A 16 -17.82 26.82 31.92
CA LEU A 16 -18.78 27.37 30.96
C LEU A 16 -18.10 27.77 29.64
N LEU A 17 -16.89 28.33 29.70
CA LEU A 17 -16.12 28.70 28.50
C LEU A 17 -15.59 27.44 27.78
N LEU A 18 -15.18 26.41 28.52
CA LEU A 18 -14.75 25.13 27.95
C LEU A 18 -15.92 24.36 27.32
N LEU A 19 -17.12 24.41 27.92
CA LEU A 19 -18.34 23.86 27.33
C LEU A 19 -18.78 24.61 26.07
N ILE A 20 -18.59 25.93 26.03
CA ILE A 20 -18.84 26.73 24.82
C ILE A 20 -17.82 26.39 23.72
N ILE A 21 -16.54 26.20 24.05
CA ILE A 21 -15.51 25.79 23.06
C ILE A 21 -15.75 24.35 22.57
N LEU A 22 -16.22 23.44 23.42
CA LEU A 22 -16.62 22.08 23.03
C LEU A 22 -17.93 22.04 22.22
N GLN A 23 -18.84 23.00 22.42
CA GLN A 23 -20.07 23.14 21.62
C GLN A 23 -19.87 23.97 20.34
N LEU A 24 -18.78 24.73 20.24
CA LEU A 24 -18.35 25.47 19.04
C LEU A 24 -17.25 24.75 18.25
N GLY A 25 -16.96 23.48 18.57
CA GLY A 25 -16.19 22.61 17.69
C GLY A 25 -16.93 22.53 16.36
N LEU A 26 -16.44 23.27 15.36
CA LEU A 26 -16.90 23.16 13.99
C LEU A 26 -16.94 21.67 13.63
N PRO A 27 -18.07 21.12 13.14
CA PRO A 27 -18.15 19.72 12.74
C PRO A 27 -17.34 19.54 11.46
N THR A 28 -16.02 19.48 11.61
CA THR A 28 -15.10 19.10 10.55
C THR A 28 -15.12 17.58 10.43
N VAL A 29 -15.03 17.08 9.21
CA VAL A 29 -14.85 15.65 8.96
C VAL A 29 -13.47 15.26 9.48
N GLU A 30 -13.43 14.66 10.68
CA GLU A 30 -12.22 14.04 11.25
C GLU A 30 -12.10 12.63 10.68
N GLY A 31 -11.02 12.35 9.93
CA GLY A 31 -10.76 11.01 9.38
C GLY A 31 -10.28 10.93 7.93
N VAL A 32 -10.00 12.05 7.27
CA VAL A 32 -9.43 12.04 5.91
C VAL A 32 -7.90 12.06 5.98
N TRP A 33 -7.27 11.02 5.46
CA TRP A 33 -5.82 10.95 5.27
C TRP A 33 -5.50 10.28 3.92
N SER A 34 -4.52 10.76 3.15
CA SER A 34 -3.79 12.02 3.32
C SER A 34 -4.70 13.24 3.12
N LEU A 35 -4.41 14.36 3.82
CA LEU A 35 -5.27 15.55 3.73
C LEU A 35 -5.21 16.12 2.30
N PRO A 36 -6.35 16.27 1.59
CA PRO A 36 -6.36 16.78 0.24
C PRO A 36 -6.02 18.28 0.22
N GLN A 37 -5.50 18.76 -0.91
CA GLN A 37 -5.12 20.17 -1.08
C GLN A 37 -6.28 21.15 -0.87
N ALA A 38 -7.50 20.71 -1.19
CA ALA A 38 -8.71 21.43 -0.86
C ALA A 38 -9.76 20.45 -0.31
N LEU A 39 -10.30 20.80 0.85
CA LEU A 39 -11.40 20.10 1.51
C LEU A 39 -12.49 21.12 1.84
N THR A 40 -13.66 20.96 1.25
CA THR A 40 -14.86 21.69 1.67
C THR A 40 -15.80 20.71 2.35
N SER A 41 -16.04 20.90 3.65
CA SER A 41 -16.94 20.06 4.45
C SER A 41 -18.26 20.78 4.75
N SER A 42 -19.35 20.02 4.83
CA SER A 42 -20.67 20.49 5.30
C SER A 42 -21.02 19.81 6.62
N PRO A 43 -21.72 20.49 7.55
CA PRO A 43 -22.28 19.86 8.74
C PRO A 43 -23.44 18.89 8.44
N GLU A 44 -24.00 18.92 7.22
CA GLU A 44 -25.11 18.04 6.82
C GLU A 44 -24.69 16.57 6.80
N ARG A 45 -25.54 15.70 7.35
CA ARG A 45 -25.30 14.25 7.39
C ARG A 45 -26.32 13.52 6.54
N TYR A 46 -25.82 12.56 5.76
CA TYR A 46 -26.63 11.74 4.86
C TYR A 46 -26.50 10.27 5.28
N PRO A 47 -27.59 9.62 5.74
CA PRO A 47 -27.55 8.19 6.05
C PRO A 47 -27.41 7.38 4.76
N LEU A 48 -26.51 6.39 4.76
CA LEU A 48 -26.33 5.44 3.67
C LEU A 48 -27.00 4.10 4.00
N ASN A 49 -27.60 3.46 3.00
CA ASN A 49 -28.25 2.17 3.11
C ASN A 49 -27.60 1.18 2.13
N PRO A 50 -26.95 0.10 2.59
CA PRO A 50 -26.21 -0.82 1.73
C PRO A 50 -27.09 -1.52 0.68
N ARG A 51 -28.41 -1.60 0.89
CA ARG A 51 -29.35 -2.23 -0.07
C ARG A 51 -29.63 -1.38 -1.30
N VAL A 52 -29.43 -0.07 -1.19
CA VAL A 52 -29.73 0.91 -2.25
C VAL A 52 -28.54 1.83 -2.52
N PHE A 53 -27.34 1.41 -2.10
CA PHE A 53 -26.07 2.06 -2.42
C PHE A 53 -25.39 1.32 -3.56
N TYR A 54 -24.91 2.05 -4.56
CA TYR A 54 -24.16 1.47 -5.67
C TYR A 54 -23.12 2.45 -6.22
N PHE A 55 -22.02 1.88 -6.71
CA PHE A 55 -21.09 2.61 -7.56
C PHE A 55 -21.58 2.56 -9.01
N GLY A 56 -21.39 3.65 -9.74
CA GLY A 56 -21.83 3.77 -11.13
C GLY A 56 -20.79 4.47 -11.99
N TYR A 57 -20.98 4.34 -13.30
CA TYR A 57 -20.18 5.04 -14.30
C TYR A 57 -20.96 6.25 -14.81
N ARG A 58 -20.30 7.40 -14.92
CA ARG A 58 -20.90 8.57 -15.54
C ARG A 58 -21.08 8.32 -17.04
N ARG A 59 -22.18 8.81 -17.63
CA ARG A 59 -22.50 8.59 -19.06
C ARG A 59 -21.40 9.01 -20.05
N GLN A 60 -20.59 10.00 -19.69
CA GLN A 60 -19.50 10.53 -20.54
C GLN A 60 -18.12 10.00 -20.16
N SER A 61 -18.04 9.07 -19.21
CA SER A 61 -16.78 8.43 -18.81
C SER A 61 -16.19 7.66 -19.99
N ALA A 62 -14.89 7.82 -20.24
CA ALA A 62 -14.16 7.03 -21.23
C ALA A 62 -14.16 5.53 -20.90
N MET A 63 -14.39 5.19 -19.63
CA MET A 63 -14.51 3.82 -19.12
C MET A 63 -15.95 3.52 -18.70
N GLN A 64 -16.41 2.32 -19.02
CA GLN A 64 -17.76 1.82 -18.73
C GLN A 64 -17.68 0.46 -18.03
N GLN A 65 -18.85 -0.13 -17.74
CA GLN A 65 -18.97 -1.45 -17.12
C GLN A 65 -18.17 -2.53 -17.87
N GLY A 66 -17.54 -3.45 -17.13
CA GLY A 66 -16.62 -4.45 -17.68
C GLY A 66 -15.15 -4.08 -17.50
N CYS A 67 -14.85 -2.92 -16.91
CA CYS A 67 -13.50 -2.61 -16.48
C CYS A 67 -13.15 -3.39 -15.21
N CYS A 68 -12.28 -4.39 -15.35
CA CYS A 68 -11.88 -5.26 -14.24
C CYS A 68 -11.28 -4.51 -13.04
N VAL A 69 -10.55 -3.41 -13.28
CA VAL A 69 -9.94 -2.57 -12.22
C VAL A 69 -11.01 -1.85 -11.42
N LEU A 70 -11.88 -1.08 -12.09
CA LEU A 70 -12.92 -0.29 -11.42
C LEU A 70 -14.00 -1.19 -10.78
N ASP A 71 -14.39 -2.28 -11.44
CA ASP A 71 -15.35 -3.23 -10.90
C ASP A 71 -14.79 -3.92 -9.63
N ALA A 72 -13.49 -4.24 -9.61
CA ALA A 72 -12.83 -4.77 -8.40
C ALA A 72 -12.76 -3.72 -7.28
N LEU A 73 -12.41 -2.47 -7.59
CA LEU A 73 -12.38 -1.37 -6.63
C LEU A 73 -13.75 -1.10 -6.02
N PHE A 74 -14.81 -1.05 -6.83
CA PHE A 74 -16.18 -0.87 -6.35
C PHE A 74 -16.58 -1.95 -5.35
N LYS A 75 -16.22 -3.20 -5.62
CA LYS A 75 -16.46 -4.31 -4.70
C LYS A 75 -15.67 -4.17 -3.41
N SER A 76 -14.39 -3.81 -3.47
CA SER A 76 -13.53 -3.63 -2.30
C SER A 76 -14.01 -2.47 -1.42
N TYR A 77 -14.21 -1.28 -2.00
CA TYR A 77 -14.70 -0.12 -1.25
C TYR A 77 -16.09 -0.32 -0.68
N PHE A 78 -16.98 -1.06 -1.35
CA PHE A 78 -18.28 -1.39 -0.77
C PHE A 78 -18.13 -2.19 0.52
N ALA A 79 -17.23 -3.17 0.56
CA ALA A 79 -16.95 -3.95 1.76
C ALA A 79 -16.31 -3.12 2.89
N GLU A 80 -15.50 -2.11 2.55
CA GLU A 80 -14.92 -1.17 3.51
C GLU A 80 -15.95 -0.19 4.09
N ILE A 81 -16.88 0.32 3.26
CA ILE A 81 -17.95 1.23 3.69
C ILE A 81 -18.97 0.48 4.56
N PHE A 82 -19.25 -0.78 4.24
CA PHE A 82 -20.27 -1.60 4.91
C PHE A 82 -19.73 -2.95 5.41
N PRO A 83 -18.79 -2.95 6.38
CA PRO A 83 -18.17 -4.19 6.87
C PRO A 83 -19.21 -5.15 7.45
N ASP A 84 -20.17 -4.64 8.23
CA ASP A 84 -21.23 -5.43 8.88
C ASP A 84 -22.28 -5.98 7.90
N HIS A 85 -22.31 -5.52 6.65
CA HIS A 85 -23.21 -6.07 5.63
C HIS A 85 -22.71 -7.41 5.09
N THR A 86 -21.40 -7.66 5.19
CA THR A 86 -20.76 -8.89 4.73
C THR A 86 -20.78 -10.01 5.77
N ILE A 87 -21.03 -9.67 7.04
CA ILE A 87 -21.16 -10.61 8.16
C ILE A 87 -22.65 -10.95 8.34
N PRO A 88 -23.06 -12.23 8.34
CA PRO A 88 -24.43 -12.58 8.67
C PRO A 88 -24.74 -12.14 10.11
N SER A 89 -25.56 -11.10 10.27
CA SER A 89 -26.00 -10.66 11.60
C SER A 89 -26.70 -11.82 12.30
N ALA A 90 -26.08 -12.30 13.40
CA ALA A 90 -26.65 -13.37 14.21
C ALA A 90 -27.92 -12.95 14.94
N ASN A 91 -28.20 -11.65 15.07
CA ASN A 91 -29.40 -11.11 15.71
C ASN A 91 -29.59 -9.64 15.33
N GLY A 92 -30.62 -9.32 14.55
CA GLY A 92 -31.13 -7.95 14.44
C GLY A 92 -31.02 -7.35 13.05
N VAL A 93 -32.19 -7.09 12.47
CA VAL A 93 -32.39 -6.28 11.28
C VAL A 93 -31.86 -4.87 11.57
N VAL A 94 -30.76 -4.48 10.93
CA VAL A 94 -30.35 -3.06 10.92
C VAL A 94 -31.43 -2.30 10.14
N GLN A 95 -32.25 -1.53 10.86
CA GLN A 95 -33.24 -0.65 10.23
C GLN A 95 -32.53 0.60 9.71
N PHE A 96 -32.34 0.67 8.40
CA PHE A 96 -31.85 1.88 7.75
C PHE A 96 -33.03 2.84 7.55
N SER A 97 -32.88 4.10 7.99
CA SER A 97 -34.01 5.03 8.11
C SER A 97 -34.53 5.63 6.79
N LYS A 98 -33.89 5.34 5.66
CA LYS A 98 -34.27 5.83 4.32
C LYS A 98 -33.87 4.82 3.23
N ASP A 99 -34.79 4.54 2.33
CA ASP A 99 -34.59 3.71 1.12
C ASP A 99 -34.27 4.56 -0.12
N THR A 100 -33.75 5.77 0.07
CA THR A 100 -33.38 6.63 -1.06
C THR A 100 -32.11 6.07 -1.72
N PRO A 101 -32.15 5.75 -3.02
CA PRO A 101 -30.96 5.30 -3.74
C PRO A 101 -29.83 6.32 -3.66
N PHE A 102 -28.62 5.86 -3.36
CA PHE A 102 -27.42 6.69 -3.37
C PHE A 102 -26.43 6.08 -4.35
N MET A 103 -26.10 6.83 -5.41
CA MET A 103 -25.12 6.42 -6.42
C MET A 103 -23.87 7.27 -6.32
N SER A 104 -22.71 6.63 -6.16
CA SER A 104 -21.42 7.28 -6.34
C SER A 104 -20.95 7.05 -7.77
N GLU A 105 -20.90 8.12 -8.58
CA GLU A 105 -20.49 8.03 -9.99
C GLU A 105 -18.99 8.31 -10.16
N VAL A 106 -18.34 7.51 -10.99
CA VAL A 106 -16.95 7.73 -11.44
C VAL A 106 -16.94 8.14 -12.91
N SER A 107 -16.06 9.08 -13.24
CA SER A 107 -15.78 9.51 -14.61
C SER A 107 -14.28 9.50 -14.83
N VAL A 108 -13.83 8.80 -15.87
CA VAL A 108 -12.43 8.74 -16.27
C VAL A 108 -12.26 9.42 -17.63
N ASP A 109 -11.16 10.17 -17.79
CA ASP A 109 -10.89 10.94 -19.01
C ASP A 109 -10.23 10.09 -20.12
N HIS A 110 -9.58 8.98 -19.75
CA HIS A 110 -8.89 8.05 -20.66
C HIS A 110 -9.26 6.58 -20.37
N ASN A 111 -9.20 5.73 -21.40
CA ASN A 111 -9.47 4.30 -21.26
C ASN A 111 -8.17 3.52 -21.08
N ASP A 112 -7.79 3.29 -19.83
CA ASP A 112 -6.56 2.57 -19.45
C ASP A 112 -6.83 1.35 -18.56
N CYS A 113 -8.05 0.78 -18.60
CA CYS A 113 -8.42 -0.33 -17.72
C CYS A 113 -7.50 -1.57 -17.84
N GLU A 114 -6.95 -1.79 -19.04
CA GLU A 114 -6.08 -2.92 -19.33
C GLU A 114 -4.58 -2.61 -19.23
N SER A 115 -4.24 -1.35 -19.02
CA SER A 115 -2.86 -0.87 -18.92
C SER A 115 -2.29 -1.10 -17.51
N TYR A 116 -0.96 -1.04 -17.39
CA TYR A 116 -0.27 -0.94 -16.10
C TYR A 116 0.03 0.52 -15.79
N PRO A 117 -0.04 0.93 -14.51
CA PRO A 117 0.35 2.28 -14.10
C PRO A 117 1.83 2.53 -14.39
N LYS A 118 2.14 3.79 -14.69
CA LYS A 118 3.47 4.30 -15.07
C LYS A 118 3.68 5.68 -14.41
N GLU A 119 4.91 6.17 -14.43
CA GLU A 119 5.28 7.47 -13.85
C GLU A 119 4.37 8.63 -14.30
N ASP A 120 3.94 8.66 -15.55
CA ASP A 120 3.09 9.70 -16.15
C ASP A 120 1.58 9.49 -15.95
N SER A 121 1.17 8.48 -15.18
CA SER A 121 -0.24 8.18 -14.93
C SER A 121 -0.90 9.27 -14.08
N SER A 122 -2.05 9.78 -14.54
CA SER A 122 -2.80 10.83 -13.83
C SER A 122 -3.59 10.24 -12.65
N GLU A 123 -3.29 10.68 -11.42
CA GLU A 123 -4.03 10.30 -10.19
C GLU A 123 -5.25 11.21 -9.88
N LYS A 124 -5.70 12.05 -10.82
CA LYS A 124 -6.79 13.01 -10.56
C LYS A 124 -8.16 12.33 -10.50
N CYS A 125 -8.88 12.49 -9.38
CA CYS A 125 -10.28 12.09 -9.22
C CYS A 125 -11.18 13.30 -8.87
N LYS A 126 -12.41 13.36 -9.40
CA LYS A 126 -13.44 14.35 -9.03
C LYS A 126 -14.63 13.63 -8.39
N TYR A 127 -14.94 13.93 -7.14
CA TYR A 127 -16.16 13.47 -6.46
C TYR A 127 -17.25 14.54 -6.51
N GLN A 128 -18.52 14.12 -6.61
CA GLN A 128 -19.68 15.00 -6.54
C GLN A 128 -20.36 14.86 -5.17
N HIS A 129 -20.86 15.98 -4.62
CA HIS A 129 -21.42 16.19 -3.26
C HIS A 129 -20.42 16.44 -2.12
N ILE A 130 -19.16 16.03 -2.25
CA ILE A 130 -18.03 16.59 -1.48
C ILE A 130 -16.93 16.90 -2.50
N TYR A 131 -16.57 18.18 -2.63
CA TYR A 131 -15.49 18.58 -3.52
C TYR A 131 -14.14 18.25 -2.86
N LEU A 132 -13.71 16.99 -2.99
CA LEU A 132 -12.32 16.63 -2.78
C LEU A 132 -11.60 16.86 -4.11
N SER A 133 -11.06 18.06 -4.32
CA SER A 133 -10.11 18.25 -5.41
C SER A 133 -8.72 17.90 -4.89
N GLN A 134 -8.27 16.67 -5.14
CA GLN A 134 -6.84 16.43 -5.20
C GLN A 134 -6.34 16.99 -6.52
N ASN A 135 -6.08 18.30 -6.54
CA ASN A 135 -5.15 18.82 -7.52
C ASN A 135 -3.79 18.17 -7.22
N SER A 136 -3.15 17.65 -8.27
CA SER A 136 -1.84 16.99 -8.33
C SER A 136 -1.20 16.63 -6.98
N PRO A 137 -0.99 15.35 -6.63
CA PRO A 137 -0.09 15.04 -5.51
C PRO A 137 1.24 15.79 -5.73
N GLY A 138 1.79 16.38 -4.67
CA GLY A 138 3.00 17.21 -4.76
C GLY A 138 4.18 16.46 -5.39
N PHE A 139 4.18 15.12 -5.27
CA PHE A 139 5.09 14.20 -5.93
C PHE A 139 4.31 13.08 -6.62
N GLN A 140 4.64 12.82 -7.89
CA GLN A 140 4.07 11.71 -8.67
C GLN A 140 4.61 10.36 -8.19
N TYR A 141 5.86 10.34 -7.72
CA TYR A 141 6.51 9.15 -7.17
C TYR A 141 6.31 9.08 -5.65
N LYS A 142 5.33 8.28 -5.20
CA LYS A 142 5.13 7.94 -3.78
C LYS A 142 5.38 6.46 -3.60
N GLY A 143 6.61 6.11 -3.21
CA GLY A 143 7.07 4.73 -3.15
C GLY A 143 7.28 4.18 -1.74
N ILE A 144 7.07 2.87 -1.59
CA ILE A 144 7.57 2.07 -0.46
C ILE A 144 8.57 1.05 -1.02
N LEU A 145 9.75 0.97 -0.39
CA LEU A 145 10.71 -0.10 -0.65
C LEU A 145 10.47 -1.25 0.31
N LEU A 146 10.27 -2.45 -0.23
CA LEU A 146 10.18 -3.67 0.56
C LEU A 146 11.30 -4.64 0.18
N ASP A 147 12.15 -4.92 1.17
CA ASP A 147 13.25 -5.86 1.06
C ASP A 147 12.79 -7.26 1.45
N THR A 148 12.81 -8.16 0.48
CA THR A 148 12.44 -9.56 0.66
C THR A 148 13.63 -10.53 0.58
N SER A 149 14.84 -9.99 0.55
CA SER A 149 16.08 -10.75 0.48
C SER A 149 16.72 -10.93 1.85
N ARG A 150 16.80 -9.86 2.65
CA ARG A 150 17.36 -9.94 4.01
C ARG A 150 16.49 -10.85 4.89
N HIS A 151 15.18 -10.82 4.68
CA HIS A 151 14.22 -11.80 5.19
C HIS A 151 13.19 -12.12 4.11
N TYR A 152 12.84 -13.39 3.95
CA TYR A 152 11.75 -13.77 3.06
C TYR A 152 10.40 -13.34 3.64
N LEU A 153 9.61 -12.64 2.83
CA LEU A 153 8.23 -12.32 3.16
C LEU A 153 7.28 -13.20 2.32
N PRO A 154 6.35 -13.95 2.92
CA PRO A 154 5.40 -14.72 2.13
C PRO A 154 4.54 -13.79 1.27
N VAL A 155 4.05 -14.30 0.13
CA VAL A 155 3.28 -13.50 -0.84
C VAL A 155 2.13 -12.71 -0.20
N TRP A 156 1.42 -13.30 0.77
CA TRP A 156 0.32 -12.62 1.45
C TRP A 156 0.77 -11.36 2.20
N ALA A 157 1.99 -11.33 2.74
CA ALA A 157 2.52 -10.15 3.42
C ALA A 157 2.77 -9.00 2.42
N ASN A 158 3.25 -9.33 1.21
CA ASN A 158 3.35 -8.35 0.12
C ASN A 158 1.98 -7.79 -0.28
N LEU A 159 0.93 -8.63 -0.31
CA LEU A 159 -0.43 -8.16 -0.61
C LEU A 159 -0.98 -7.21 0.47
N ILE A 160 -0.74 -7.51 1.75
CA ILE A 160 -1.12 -6.61 2.85
C ILE A 160 -0.37 -5.27 2.74
N ALA A 161 0.90 -5.30 2.37
CA ALA A 161 1.65 -4.06 2.13
C ALA A 161 1.02 -3.22 1.00
N LEU A 162 0.59 -3.87 -0.09
CA LEU A 162 -0.12 -3.20 -1.19
C LEU A 162 -1.47 -2.61 -0.74
N ASP A 163 -2.22 -3.30 0.11
CA ASP A 163 -3.47 -2.76 0.69
C ASP A 163 -3.21 -1.53 1.56
N ALA A 164 -2.17 -1.58 2.41
CA ALA A 164 -1.76 -0.45 3.23
C ALA A 164 -1.30 0.75 2.38
N MET A 165 -0.61 0.48 1.28
CA MET A 165 -0.20 1.48 0.29
C MET A 165 -1.41 2.13 -0.38
N ALA A 166 -2.38 1.35 -0.83
CA ALA A 166 -3.60 1.85 -1.46
C ALA A 166 -4.38 2.78 -0.52
N ASN A 167 -4.54 2.37 0.74
CA ASN A 167 -5.17 3.16 1.79
C ASN A 167 -4.41 4.44 2.15
N SER A 168 -3.09 4.46 1.90
CA SER A 168 -2.21 5.59 2.19
C SER A 168 -1.82 6.40 0.96
N MET A 169 -2.44 6.12 -0.19
CA MET A 169 -2.20 6.80 -1.47
C MET A 169 -0.75 6.72 -2.00
N PHE A 170 -0.06 5.62 -1.69
CA PHE A 170 1.23 5.27 -2.33
C PHE A 170 0.97 4.59 -3.66
N SER A 171 1.79 4.92 -4.66
CA SER A 171 1.61 4.47 -6.04
C SER A 171 2.78 3.65 -6.57
N VAL A 172 3.88 3.50 -5.82
CA VAL A 172 5.05 2.71 -6.26
C VAL A 172 5.46 1.68 -5.21
N PHE A 173 5.46 0.41 -5.61
CA PHE A 173 6.00 -0.69 -4.82
C PHE A 173 7.40 -1.03 -5.35
N HIS A 174 8.41 -0.50 -4.69
CA HIS A 174 9.80 -0.78 -5.01
C HIS A 174 10.20 -2.09 -4.33
N TRP A 175 10.28 -3.16 -5.12
CA TRP A 175 10.49 -4.50 -4.61
C TRP A 175 11.96 -4.88 -4.72
N HIS A 176 12.69 -4.66 -3.63
CA HIS A 176 14.06 -5.12 -3.44
C HIS A 176 14.05 -6.64 -3.21
N ILE A 177 14.06 -7.39 -4.31
CA ILE A 177 13.66 -8.80 -4.32
C ILE A 177 14.83 -9.76 -4.06
N VAL A 178 16.08 -9.33 -4.26
CA VAL A 178 17.31 -10.13 -4.08
C VAL A 178 18.42 -9.28 -3.48
N ASP A 179 19.35 -9.90 -2.74
CA ASP A 179 20.50 -9.23 -2.09
C ASP A 179 21.53 -10.29 -1.64
N ASP A 180 22.55 -9.91 -0.87
CA ASP A 180 23.56 -10.77 -0.28
C ASP A 180 23.03 -12.03 0.43
N PRO A 181 22.00 -11.95 1.31
CA PRO A 181 21.61 -13.10 2.13
C PRO A 181 20.76 -14.13 1.38
N SER A 182 19.96 -13.71 0.40
CA SER A 182 19.12 -14.65 -0.35
C SER A 182 18.73 -14.20 -1.76
N PHE A 183 18.44 -15.19 -2.60
CA PHE A 183 17.92 -15.04 -3.95
C PHE A 183 16.57 -15.77 -4.07
N PRO A 184 15.46 -15.20 -3.56
CA PRO A 184 14.16 -15.85 -3.55
C PRO A 184 13.45 -15.80 -4.92
N TYR A 185 13.85 -14.92 -5.84
CA TYR A 185 13.23 -14.82 -7.16
C TYR A 185 13.52 -16.06 -8.03
N GLN A 186 12.49 -16.74 -8.53
CA GLN A 186 12.66 -17.86 -9.44
C GLN A 186 12.84 -17.38 -10.88
N SER A 187 14.07 -17.37 -11.37
CA SER A 187 14.36 -17.09 -12.78
C SER A 187 14.02 -18.29 -13.68
N HIS A 188 13.42 -18.03 -14.84
CA HIS A 188 13.22 -19.04 -15.88
C HIS A 188 14.53 -19.39 -16.61
N THR A 189 15.39 -18.40 -16.85
CA THR A 189 16.64 -18.56 -17.61
C THR A 189 17.78 -19.06 -16.75
N PHE A 190 17.79 -18.71 -15.46
CA PHE A 190 18.80 -19.11 -14.50
C PHE A 190 18.17 -19.74 -13.25
N PRO A 191 17.55 -20.94 -13.36
CA PRO A 191 16.85 -21.56 -12.23
C PRO A 191 17.76 -21.77 -11.00
N ASP A 192 19.03 -22.08 -11.26
CA ASP A 192 20.05 -22.35 -10.24
C ASP A 192 20.25 -21.21 -9.24
N LEU A 193 19.96 -19.95 -9.62
CA LEU A 193 20.07 -18.79 -8.72
C LEU A 193 19.24 -18.96 -7.45
N SER A 194 18.03 -19.51 -7.57
CA SER A 194 17.15 -19.72 -6.43
C SER A 194 17.14 -21.17 -5.92
N THR A 195 17.42 -22.14 -6.79
CA THR A 195 17.28 -23.58 -6.47
C THR A 195 18.55 -24.25 -5.95
N LYS A 196 19.73 -23.62 -6.09
CA LYS A 196 20.94 -24.15 -5.44
C LYS A 196 20.90 -23.90 -3.93
N VAL A 197 21.58 -24.77 -3.20
CA VAL A 197 21.74 -24.66 -1.75
C VAL A 197 22.37 -23.30 -1.44
N GLN A 198 21.75 -22.55 -0.51
CA GLN A 198 22.12 -21.18 -0.11
C GLN A 198 21.84 -20.08 -1.16
N GLY A 199 21.18 -20.36 -2.28
CA GLY A 199 20.63 -19.32 -3.16
C GLY A 199 19.49 -18.62 -2.45
N ALA A 200 18.31 -19.24 -2.39
CA ALA A 200 17.26 -18.86 -1.45
C ALA A 200 17.49 -19.45 -0.05
N PHE A 201 16.82 -18.89 0.97
CA PHE A 201 16.83 -19.47 2.32
C PHE A 201 16.34 -20.91 2.36
N HIS A 202 15.35 -21.24 1.53
CA HIS A 202 14.88 -22.61 1.36
C HIS A 202 14.32 -22.82 -0.05
N VAL A 203 14.87 -23.81 -0.75
CA VAL A 203 14.68 -24.05 -2.19
C VAL A 203 13.23 -24.28 -2.63
N MET A 204 12.31 -24.61 -1.70
CA MET A 204 10.89 -24.86 -2.02
C MET A 204 9.91 -23.88 -1.36
N THR A 205 10.26 -23.28 -0.22
CA THR A 205 9.29 -22.53 0.61
C THR A 205 9.55 -21.03 0.65
N HIS A 206 10.78 -20.62 0.39
CA HIS A 206 11.22 -19.22 0.43
C HIS A 206 11.56 -18.76 -0.99
N ILE A 207 10.61 -18.98 -1.91
CA ILE A 207 10.77 -18.73 -3.34
C ILE A 207 9.55 -17.95 -3.84
N TYR A 208 9.81 -16.89 -4.59
CA TYR A 208 8.81 -16.25 -5.43
C TYR A 208 8.80 -16.92 -6.80
N THR A 209 7.86 -17.85 -6.96
CA THR A 209 7.60 -18.44 -8.26
C THR A 209 7.03 -17.40 -9.22
N GLN A 210 7.03 -17.73 -10.51
CA GLN A 210 6.48 -16.85 -11.54
C GLN A 210 4.98 -16.61 -11.38
N SER A 211 4.24 -17.55 -10.78
CA SER A 211 2.83 -17.32 -10.41
C SER A 211 2.72 -16.37 -9.22
N ASN A 212 3.64 -16.41 -8.26
CA ASN A 212 3.68 -15.49 -7.13
C ASN A 212 3.97 -14.05 -7.59
N VAL A 213 4.97 -13.86 -8.45
CA VAL A 213 5.31 -12.54 -9.00
C VAL A 213 4.14 -11.98 -9.80
N ARG A 214 3.53 -12.78 -10.69
CA ARG A 214 2.31 -12.37 -11.43
C ARG A 214 1.18 -11.99 -10.49
N ARG A 215 0.97 -12.74 -9.40
CA ARG A 215 -0.07 -12.44 -8.41
C ARG A 215 0.16 -11.07 -7.75
N VAL A 216 1.38 -10.77 -7.34
CA VAL A 216 1.73 -9.46 -6.74
C VAL A 216 1.51 -8.33 -7.74
N ILE A 217 2.00 -8.48 -8.98
CA ILE A 217 1.85 -7.47 -10.04
C ILE A 217 0.38 -7.23 -10.39
N SER A 218 -0.40 -8.30 -10.60
CA SER A 218 -1.83 -8.17 -10.92
C SER A 218 -2.62 -7.56 -9.77
N TYR A 219 -2.26 -7.86 -8.52
CA TYR A 219 -2.92 -7.28 -7.35
C TYR A 219 -2.58 -5.79 -7.19
N ALA A 220 -1.31 -5.42 -7.33
CA ALA A 220 -0.86 -4.03 -7.32
C ALA A 220 -1.57 -3.20 -8.41
N ARG A 221 -1.74 -3.77 -9.62
CA ARG A 221 -2.46 -3.12 -10.72
C ARG A 221 -3.90 -2.74 -10.35
N LEU A 222 -4.62 -3.58 -9.59
CA LEU A 222 -6.00 -3.26 -9.18
C LEU A 222 -6.08 -2.01 -8.32
N TRP A 223 -5.00 -1.73 -7.58
CA TRP A 223 -4.86 -0.57 -6.70
C TRP A 223 -4.15 0.62 -7.37
N GLY A 224 -3.83 0.53 -8.66
CA GLY A 224 -3.06 1.57 -9.36
C GLY A 224 -1.60 1.68 -8.91
N ILE A 225 -1.05 0.63 -8.29
CA ILE A 225 0.33 0.61 -7.79
C ILE A 225 1.27 0.03 -8.85
N TRP A 226 2.31 0.79 -9.19
CA TRP A 226 3.38 0.36 -10.07
C TRP A 226 4.43 -0.46 -9.31
N VAL A 227 4.70 -1.68 -9.77
CA VAL A 227 5.72 -2.56 -9.19
C VAL A 227 7.04 -2.37 -9.93
N ILE A 228 8.08 -1.94 -9.21
CA ILE A 228 9.45 -1.79 -9.71
C ILE A 228 10.30 -2.86 -9.04
N PRO A 229 10.74 -3.91 -9.76
CA PRO A 229 11.68 -4.88 -9.20
C PRO A 229 13.09 -4.32 -9.19
N GLU A 230 13.81 -4.55 -8.11
CA GLU A 230 15.23 -4.20 -7.99
C GLU A 230 16.08 -5.47 -7.93
N PHE A 231 17.04 -5.54 -8.83
CA PHE A 231 18.10 -6.54 -8.88
C PHE A 231 19.43 -5.79 -8.75
N ASP A 232 19.81 -5.49 -7.51
CA ASP A 232 20.97 -4.67 -7.20
C ASP A 232 22.28 -5.34 -7.67
N SER A 233 23.14 -4.55 -8.30
CA SER A 233 24.43 -4.97 -8.83
C SER A 233 25.37 -3.76 -9.00
N PRO A 234 26.70 -3.92 -8.87
CA PRO A 234 27.42 -5.19 -8.70
C PRO A 234 27.59 -5.65 -7.24
N ASP A 235 27.41 -4.76 -6.26
CA ASP A 235 27.40 -5.13 -4.84
C ASP A 235 26.04 -5.76 -4.46
N HIS A 236 25.90 -6.28 -3.25
CA HIS A 236 24.67 -6.95 -2.80
C HIS A 236 24.32 -8.23 -3.59
N THR A 237 25.34 -8.91 -4.12
CA THR A 237 25.19 -10.07 -5.01
C THR A 237 25.72 -11.40 -4.43
N LYS A 238 26.05 -11.48 -3.14
CA LYS A 238 26.65 -12.73 -2.55
C LYS A 238 25.80 -13.98 -2.76
N SER A 239 24.47 -13.88 -2.72
CA SER A 239 23.57 -15.01 -2.96
C SER A 239 23.57 -15.49 -4.42
N TRP A 240 23.87 -14.60 -5.37
CA TRP A 240 23.82 -14.86 -6.80
C TRP A 240 24.93 -15.84 -7.22
N GLY A 241 26.13 -15.67 -6.64
CA GLY A 241 27.28 -16.55 -6.86
C GLY A 241 27.07 -17.99 -6.40
N LYS A 242 26.03 -18.28 -5.61
CA LYS A 242 25.64 -19.64 -5.23
C LYS A 242 25.02 -20.39 -6.40
N GLY A 243 24.26 -19.68 -7.23
CA GLY A 243 23.61 -20.18 -8.43
C GLY A 243 24.51 -20.23 -9.65
N GLN A 244 25.30 -19.17 -9.82
CA GLN A 244 26.10 -18.90 -11.02
C GLN A 244 27.60 -18.89 -10.69
N SER A 245 28.33 -19.89 -11.22
CA SER A 245 29.79 -19.95 -11.07
C SER A 245 30.47 -18.82 -11.84
N ASP A 246 31.64 -18.40 -11.34
CA ASP A 246 32.49 -17.38 -11.94
C ASP A 246 31.81 -16.00 -12.14
N LEU A 247 30.69 -15.77 -11.44
CA LEU A 247 29.98 -14.49 -11.45
C LEU A 247 30.62 -13.46 -10.51
N LEU A 248 30.96 -13.87 -9.30
CA LEU A 248 31.48 -12.98 -8.27
C LEU A 248 33.00 -12.92 -8.31
N THR A 249 33.55 -11.72 -8.08
CA THR A 249 34.99 -11.51 -8.02
C THR A 249 35.61 -12.26 -6.84
N PRO A 250 36.59 -13.16 -7.04
CA PRO A 250 37.26 -13.85 -5.94
C PRO A 250 38.11 -12.87 -5.13
N CYS A 251 37.98 -12.92 -3.80
CA CYS A 251 38.78 -12.11 -2.89
C CYS A 251 40.13 -12.79 -2.60
N TYR A 252 41.24 -12.11 -2.86
CA TYR A 252 42.58 -12.59 -2.53
C TYR A 252 43.08 -11.89 -1.26
N ARG A 253 43.41 -12.66 -0.22
CA ARG A 253 44.16 -12.13 0.93
C ARG A 253 45.65 -12.22 0.63
N TRP A 254 46.32 -11.07 0.56
CA TRP A 254 47.77 -11.06 0.54
C TRP A 254 48.30 -11.51 1.90
N ALA A 255 49.01 -12.64 1.95
CA ALA A 255 49.72 -13.04 3.15
C ALA A 255 50.83 -12.02 3.41
N SER A 256 50.65 -11.16 4.40
CA SER A 256 51.64 -10.18 4.81
C SER A 256 52.84 -10.89 5.45
N SER A 257 53.84 -11.23 4.65
CA SER A 257 55.22 -11.27 5.13
C SER A 257 55.69 -9.82 5.38
N GLY A 258 55.28 -9.24 6.51
CA GLY A 258 55.96 -8.09 7.12
C GLY A 258 55.65 -6.67 6.62
N GLY A 259 54.46 -6.37 6.09
CA GLY A 259 54.09 -5.00 5.68
C GLY A 259 52.60 -4.71 5.87
N VAL A 260 52.31 -3.48 6.33
CA VAL A 260 51.01 -2.84 6.64
C VAL A 260 49.75 -3.60 6.17
N GLN A 261 48.89 -3.97 7.12
CA GLN A 261 47.52 -4.41 6.82
C GLN A 261 46.73 -3.25 6.22
N VAL A 262 46.52 -3.28 4.90
CA VAL A 262 45.51 -2.45 4.26
C VAL A 262 44.23 -3.28 4.17
N SER A 263 43.31 -3.02 5.10
CA SER A 263 41.95 -3.53 5.05
C SER A 263 41.12 -2.63 4.12
N TRP A 264 40.89 -3.06 2.88
CA TRP A 264 39.74 -2.56 2.12
C TRP A 264 38.50 -3.26 2.67
N GLY A 265 37.96 -2.70 3.75
CA GLY A 265 36.62 -3.03 4.19
C GLY A 265 35.66 -2.23 3.32
N LEU A 266 34.80 -2.90 2.56
CA LEU A 266 33.47 -2.33 2.33
C LEU A 266 32.87 -2.18 3.72
N VAL A 267 32.66 -0.94 4.14
CA VAL A 267 32.01 -0.61 5.40
C VAL A 267 30.59 -1.14 5.29
N HIS A 268 30.32 -2.27 5.94
CA HIS A 268 28.96 -2.67 6.23
C HIS A 268 28.45 -1.74 7.35
N GLU A 269 27.54 -0.82 7.03
CA GLU A 269 26.65 -0.18 8.00
C GLU A 269 25.51 -1.13 8.37
#